data_AF-A0A3D1PQV9-F1
#
_entry.id   AF-A0A3D1PQV9-F1
#
_cell.length_a   1.000
_cell.length_b   1.000
_cell.length_c   1.000
_cell.angle_alpha   90.00
_cell.angle_beta   90.00
_cell.angle_gamma   90.00
#
_symmetry.space_group_name_H-M   'P 1'
#
loop_
_entity.id
_entity.type
_entity.pdbx_description
1 polymer ?
#
loop_
_entity_poly.entity_id
_entity_poly.type
_entity_poly.pdbx_seq_one_letter_code
_entity_poly.pdbx_strand_id
1 'polypeptide(L)' 'IGKGKRDEAVKAAVVRNGAVYLAAIGGAGALMAGSVKSCEIIAWPDLGCEAVRRLEVVDMPLTVLLDAHGGDL' A
#
# COMPACT_ATOMS: atom_id res chain seq x y z
N ILE A 1 -0.57 -0.90 2.19
CA ILE A 1 0.38 -0.99 1.04
C ILE A 1 1.31 0.22 1.10
N GLY A 2 2.61 0.08 0.88
CA GLY A 2 3.55 1.20 0.86
C GLY A 2 4.94 0.80 0.42
N LYS A 3 5.96 1.61 0.73
CA LYS A 3 7.38 1.28 0.51
C LYS A 3 8.22 1.54 1.76
N GLY A 4 9.34 0.82 1.87
CA GLY A 4 10.31 0.98 2.95
C GLY A 4 9.88 0.35 4.28
N LYS A 5 10.85 0.28 5.19
CA LYS A 5 10.67 -0.23 6.55
C LYS A 5 9.76 0.68 7.38
N ARG A 6 9.12 0.11 8.39
CA ARG A 6 8.28 0.83 9.34
C ARG A 6 8.89 0.79 10.73
N ASP A 7 8.53 1.77 11.53
CA ASP A 7 8.96 1.84 12.93
C ASP A 7 8.25 0.80 13.80
N GLU A 8 8.73 0.64 15.03
CA GLU A 8 8.18 -0.32 15.99
C GLU A 8 6.73 -0.01 16.37
N ALA A 9 6.32 1.26 16.35
CA ALA A 9 4.95 1.65 16.65
C ALA A 9 3.96 1.09 15.61
N VAL A 10 4.34 1.13 14.33
CA VAL A 10 3.57 0.55 13.23
C VAL A 10 3.59 -0.98 13.31
N LYS A 11 4.74 -1.62 13.56
CA LYS A 11 4.83 -3.08 13.69
C LYS A 11 3.91 -3.60 14.81
N ALA A 12 3.96 -2.97 15.98
CA ALA A 12 3.08 -3.29 17.09
C ALA A 12 1.60 -3.09 16.75
N ALA A 13 1.26 -2.07 15.96
CA ALA A 13 -0.11 -1.85 15.49
C ALA A 13 -0.57 -2.92 14.48
N VAL A 14 0.31 -3.40 13.60
CA VAL A 14 -0.01 -4.46 12.65
C VAL A 14 -0.44 -5.73 13.39
N VAL A 15 0.35 -6.18 14.36
CA VAL A 15 0.04 -7.37 15.16
C VAL A 15 -1.21 -7.17 16.00
N ARG A 16 -1.32 -6.04 16.72
CA ARG A 16 -2.47 -5.74 17.59
C ARG A 16 -3.81 -5.82 16.85
N ASN A 17 -3.83 -5.43 15.58
CA ASN A 17 -5.06 -5.38 14.78
C ASN A 17 -5.19 -6.56 13.79
N GLY A 18 -4.27 -7.53 13.80
CA GLY A 18 -4.27 -8.65 12.84
C GLY A 18 -4.14 -8.20 11.38
N ALA A 19 -3.40 -7.12 11.13
CA ALA A 19 -3.25 -6.53 9.80
C ALA A 19 -2.05 -7.11 9.03
N VAL A 20 -1.90 -6.71 7.78
CA VAL A 20 -0.73 -7.01 6.94
C VAL A 20 -0.21 -5.73 6.28
N TYR A 21 1.11 -5.54 6.28
CA TYR A 21 1.75 -4.46 5.53
C TYR A 21 2.40 -5.02 4.27
N LEU A 22 1.78 -4.70 3.13
CA LEU A 22 2.27 -5.08 1.82
C LEU A 22 3.20 -4.00 1.25
N ALA A 23 4.40 -4.38 0.83
CA ALA A 23 5.35 -3.53 0.16
C ALA A 23 5.14 -3.56 -1.37
N ALA A 24 5.07 -2.39 -1.98
CA ALA A 24 5.16 -2.18 -3.42
C ALA A 24 6.60 -1.85 -3.83
N ILE A 25 6.98 -2.21 -5.06
CA ILE A 25 8.32 -1.98 -5.59
C ILE A 25 8.55 -0.48 -5.85
N GLY A 26 9.50 0.12 -5.14
CA GLY A 26 9.88 1.53 -5.33
C GLY A 26 10.50 1.78 -6.70
N GLY A 27 10.17 2.91 -7.33
CA GLY A 27 10.67 3.30 -8.66
C GLY A 27 9.96 2.63 -9.84
N ALA A 28 9.09 1.64 -9.59
CA ALA A 28 8.38 0.89 -10.63
C ALA A 28 6.97 1.43 -10.93
N GLY A 29 6.75 2.75 -10.83
CA GLY A 29 5.41 3.35 -10.96
C GLY A 29 4.71 3.04 -12.29
N ALA A 30 5.45 3.09 -13.41
CA ALA A 30 4.90 2.75 -14.73
C ALA A 30 4.50 1.28 -14.85
N LEU A 31 5.27 0.37 -14.26
CA LEU A 31 4.94 -1.06 -14.22
C LEU A 31 3.67 -1.28 -13.39
N MET A 32 3.61 -0.67 -12.21
CA MET A 32 2.46 -0.78 -11.29
C MET A 32 1.18 -0.21 -11.89
N ALA A 33 1.28 0.83 -12.72
CA ALA A 33 0.13 1.40 -13.41
C ALA A 33 -0.57 0.39 -14.34
N GLY A 34 0.14 -0.61 -14.87
CA GLY A 34 -0.44 -1.69 -15.68
C GLY A 34 -1.43 -2.59 -14.90
N SER A 35 -1.31 -2.63 -13.58
CA SER A 35 -2.22 -3.37 -12.69
C SER A 35 -3.50 -2.59 -12.35
N VAL A 36 -3.58 -1.29 -12.66
CA VAL A 36 -4.74 -0.44 -12.33
C VAL A 36 -5.80 -0.54 -13.42
N LYS A 37 -7.03 -0.91 -13.04
CA LYS A 37 -8.18 -1.04 -13.94
C LYS A 37 -9.10 0.18 -13.91
N SER A 38 -9.21 0.84 -12.76
CA SER A 38 -9.92 2.11 -12.62
C SER A 38 -9.28 2.98 -11.53
N CYS A 39 -9.47 4.29 -11.66
CA CYS A 39 -8.96 5.30 -10.72
C CYS A 39 -9.96 6.44 -10.61
N GLU A 40 -10.64 6.54 -9.47
CA GLU A 40 -11.68 7.54 -9.20
C GLU A 40 -11.28 8.40 -8.00
N ILE A 41 -11.40 9.72 -8.12
CA ILE A 41 -11.23 10.63 -6.98
C ILE A 41 -12.51 10.59 -6.13
N ILE A 42 -12.38 10.24 -4.85
CA ILE A 42 -13.52 10.11 -3.93
C ILE A 42 -13.53 11.17 -2.82
N ALA A 43 -12.43 11.90 -2.60
CA ALA A 43 -12.39 13.04 -1.68
C ALA A 43 -11.25 14.00 -2.02
N TRP A 44 -11.43 15.28 -1.69
CA TRP A 44 -10.44 16.37 -1.79
C TRP A 44 -9.80 16.52 -3.18
N PRO A 45 -10.59 16.77 -4.23
CA PRO A 45 -10.09 16.87 -5.61
C PRO A 45 -9.07 18.00 -5.82
N ASP A 46 -9.12 19.03 -4.97
CA ASP A 46 -8.20 20.16 -4.94
C ASP A 46 -6.75 19.77 -4.58
N LEU A 47 -6.53 18.63 -3.91
CA LEU A 47 -5.21 18.12 -3.55
C LEU A 47 -4.46 17.46 -4.72
N GLY A 48 -5.03 17.44 -5.92
CA GLY A 48 -4.37 16.91 -7.11
C GLY A 48 -3.90 15.46 -6.90
N CYS A 49 -2.61 15.18 -7.08
CA CYS A 49 -2.02 13.85 -6.92
C CYS A 49 -2.20 13.25 -5.50
N GLU A 50 -2.47 14.08 -4.48
CA GLU A 50 -2.68 13.63 -3.09
C GLU A 50 -4.14 13.38 -2.73
N ALA A 51 -5.09 13.70 -3.62
CA ALA A 51 -6.50 13.39 -3.42
C ALA A 51 -6.75 11.90 -3.13
N VAL A 52 -7.76 11.59 -2.31
CA VAL A 52 -8.10 10.18 -2.02
C VAL A 52 -8.71 9.56 -3.26
N ARG A 53 -8.13 8.43 -3.68
CA ARG A 53 -8.55 7.69 -4.86
C ARG A 53 -9.04 6.30 -4.50
N ARG A 54 -10.16 5.90 -5.09
CA ARG A 54 -10.57 4.51 -5.18
C ARG A 54 -9.91 3.91 -6.40
N LEU A 55 -9.12 2.85 -6.21
CA LEU A 55 -8.49 2.11 -7.28
C LEU A 55 -9.09 0.70 -7.35
N GLU A 56 -9.37 0.23 -8.55
CA GLU A 56 -9.53 -1.19 -8.84
C GLU A 56 -8.22 -1.71 -9.42
N VAL A 57 -7.67 -2.77 -8.83
CA VAL A 57 -6.38 -3.33 -9.24
C VAL A 57 -6.48 -4.83 -9.46
N VAL A 58 -5.73 -5.34 -10.44
CA VAL A 58 -5.62 -6.76 -10.75
C VAL A 58 -4.14 -7.09 -10.92
N ASP A 59 -3.70 -8.20 -10.34
CA ASP A 59 -2.32 -8.69 -10.41
C ASP A 59 -1.27 -7.62 -10.03
N MET A 60 -1.55 -6.87 -8.95
CA MET A 60 -0.61 -5.86 -8.45
C MET A 60 0.54 -6.57 -7.70
N PRO A 61 1.80 -6.43 -8.15
CA PRO A 61 2.91 -7.13 -7.52
C PRO A 61 3.23 -6.50 -6.16
N LEU A 62 3.04 -7.28 -5.09
CA LEU A 62 3.19 -6.87 -3.70
C LEU A 62 3.88 -7.98 -2.90
N THR A 63 4.66 -7.58 -1.90
CA THR A 63 5.33 -8.51 -0.98
C THR A 63 4.82 -8.28 0.44
N VAL A 64 4.57 -9.34 1.20
CA VAL A 64 4.30 -9.22 2.64
C VAL A 64 5.60 -8.81 3.32
N LEU A 65 5.64 -7.59 3.86
CA LEU A 65 6.79 -7.08 4.60
C LEU A 65 6.58 -7.21 6.10
N LEU A 66 5.37 -6.90 6.60
CA LEU A 66 4.97 -7.20 7.98
C LEU A 66 3.74 -8.10 7.95
N ASP A 67 3.78 -9.20 8.70
CA ASP A 67 2.64 -10.09 8.87
C ASP A 67 1.88 -9.82 10.19
N ALA A 68 0.72 -10.47 10.33
CA ALA A 68 -0.15 -10.32 11.50
C ALA A 68 0.40 -10.95 12.79
N HIS A 69 1.50 -11.69 12.71
CA HIS A 69 2.10 -12.46 13.80
C HIS A 69 3.44 -11.87 14.29
N GLY A 70 3.90 -10.77 13.69
CA GLY A 70 5.12 -10.07 14.05
C GLY A 70 6.32 -10.42 13.19
N GLY A 71 6.13 -11.16 12.09
CA GLY A 71 7.15 -11.34 11.06
C GLY A 71 7.46 -10.01 10.35
N ASP A 72 8.75 -9.81 10.04
CA ASP A 72 9.32 -8.61 9.44
C ASP A 72 10.45 -9.01 8.48
N LEU A 73 10.41 -8.51 7.24
CA LEU A 73 11.37 -8.81 6.16
C LEU A 73 12.32 -7.63 5.87
#